data_AF-A0A5S3VWH3-F1
#
_entry.id   AF-A0A5S3VWH3-F1
#
_cell.length_a   1.000
_cell.length_b   1.000
_cell.length_c   1.000
_cell.angle_alpha   90.00
_cell.angle_beta   90.00
_cell.angle_gamma   90.00
#
_symmetry.space_group_name_H-M   'P 1'
#
loop_
_entity.id
_entity.type
_entity.pdbx_description
1 polymer ?
#
loop_
_entity_poly.entity_id
_entity_poly.type
_entity_poly.pdbx_seq_one_letter_code
_entity_poly.pdbx_strand_id
1 'polypeptide(L)' 'SLAQRLAVYQVSGLATMVEQWNNVNAFGNDMVTLSTGMRTWRGVCEGIDIQGGIVLRQDGELKSYYGGEISLRKDSV' A
#
# COMPACT_ATOMS: atom_id res chain seq x y z
N SER A 1 -20.02 -8.61 0.66
CA SER A 1 -19.44 -9.82 1.30
C SER A 1 -18.09 -10.15 0.66
N LEU A 2 -17.32 -11.09 1.23
CA LEU A 2 -16.09 -11.59 0.60
C LEU A 2 -16.36 -12.21 -0.77
N ALA A 3 -17.43 -12.99 -0.91
CA ALA A 3 -17.82 -13.62 -2.18
C ALA A 3 -18.06 -12.60 -3.31
N GLN A 4 -18.74 -11.49 -3.01
CA GLN A 4 -18.94 -10.41 -3.98
C GLN A 4 -17.61 -9.75 -4.39
N ARG A 5 -16.70 -9.52 -3.44
CA ARG A 5 -15.36 -8.99 -3.74
C ARG A 5 -14.57 -9.96 -4.62
N LEU A 6 -14.57 -11.25 -4.32
CA LEU A 6 -13.90 -12.25 -5.16
C LEU A 6 -14.46 -12.29 -6.59
N ALA A 7 -15.79 -12.16 -6.75
CA ALA A 7 -16.41 -12.12 -8.07
C ALA A 7 -15.95 -10.90 -8.89
N VAL A 8 -15.84 -9.72 -8.27
CA VAL A 8 -15.30 -8.52 -8.93
C VAL A 8 -13.82 -8.72 -9.27
N TYR A 9 -13.03 -9.24 -8.32
CA TYR A 9 -11.60 -9.48 -8.51
C TYR A 9 -11.33 -10.43 -9.68
N GLN A 10 -12.15 -11.47 -9.86
CA GLN A 10 -11.99 -12.42 -10.95
C GLN A 10 -12.13 -11.78 -12.35
N VAL A 11 -12.86 -10.68 -12.46
CA VAL A 11 -13.09 -9.97 -13.73
C VAL A 11 -12.09 -8.83 -13.92
N SER A 12 -11.89 -7.99 -12.90
CA SER A 12 -11.12 -6.75 -13.02
C SER A 12 -9.74 -6.79 -12.37
N GLY A 13 -9.38 -7.88 -11.70
CA GLY A 13 -8.27 -7.90 -10.76
C GLY A 13 -8.44 -6.85 -9.66
N LEU A 14 -7.33 -6.29 -9.21
CA LEU A 14 -7.29 -5.29 -8.14
C LEU A 14 -7.68 -3.88 -8.61
N ALA A 15 -7.65 -3.59 -9.91
CA ALA A 15 -7.71 -2.23 -10.45
C ALA A 15 -8.91 -1.40 -9.95
N THR A 16 -10.09 -2.02 -9.84
CA THR A 16 -11.32 -1.36 -9.36
C THR A 16 -11.41 -1.24 -7.83
N MET A 17 -10.48 -1.87 -7.11
CA MET A 17 -10.46 -1.92 -5.64
C MET A 17 -9.36 -1.05 -5.04
N VAL A 18 -8.39 -0.61 -5.84
CA VAL A 18 -7.27 0.26 -5.39
C VAL A 18 -7.80 1.53 -4.74
N GLU A 19 -8.74 2.22 -5.38
CA GLU A 19 -9.32 3.45 -4.85
C GLU A 19 -10.02 3.20 -3.51
N GLN A 20 -10.79 2.12 -3.42
CA GLN A 20 -11.48 1.74 -2.19
C GLN A 20 -10.49 1.44 -1.05
N TRP A 21 -9.38 0.76 -1.36
CA TRP A 21 -8.33 0.47 -0.40
C TRP A 21 -7.64 1.74 0.08
N ASN A 22 -7.23 2.61 -0.85
CA ASN A 22 -6.54 3.86 -0.54
C ASN A 22 -7.41 4.81 0.30
N ASN A 23 -8.72 4.82 0.07
CA ASN A 23 -9.68 5.59 0.87
C ASN A 23 -9.77 5.16 2.34
N VAL A 24 -9.44 3.90 2.66
CA VAL A 24 -9.44 3.38 4.04
C VAL A 24 -8.04 3.05 4.53
N ASN A 25 -7.00 3.59 3.88
CA ASN A 25 -5.62 3.34 4.24
C ASN A 25 -5.33 3.85 5.67
N ALA A 26 -5.08 2.92 6.58
CA ALA A 26 -4.82 3.21 7.99
C ALA A 26 -3.57 4.09 8.23
N PHE A 27 -2.66 4.17 7.23
CA PHE A 27 -1.46 4.99 7.28
C PHE A 27 -1.46 6.10 6.22
N GLY A 28 -2.61 6.40 5.59
CA GLY A 28 -2.67 7.38 4.51
C GLY A 28 -2.15 8.74 4.94
N ASN A 29 -1.20 9.29 4.16
CA ASN A 29 -0.49 10.55 4.41
C ASN A 29 0.38 10.60 5.69
N ASP A 30 0.57 9.48 6.38
CA ASP A 30 1.48 9.41 7.52
C ASP A 30 2.93 9.17 7.06
N MET A 31 3.88 9.74 7.81
CA MET A 31 5.29 9.33 7.73
C MET A 31 5.43 7.93 8.34
N VAL A 32 5.95 7.00 7.54
CA VAL A 32 6.07 5.59 7.93
C VAL A 32 7.45 5.04 7.60
N THR A 33 7.79 3.98 8.32
CA THR A 33 8.88 3.07 7.97
C THR A 33 8.29 1.76 7.46
N LEU A 34 8.53 1.47 6.18
CA LEU A 34 8.28 0.18 5.53
C LEU A 34 9.50 -0.71 5.70
N SER A 35 9.30 -1.93 6.17
CA SER A 35 10.36 -2.93 6.34
C SER A 35 10.00 -4.23 5.64
N THR A 36 10.95 -4.78 4.90
CA THR A 36 11.01 -6.20 4.51
C THR A 36 12.17 -6.81 5.27
N GLY A 37 12.19 -8.13 5.51
CA GLY A 37 13.15 -8.77 6.43
C GLY A 37 14.63 -8.31 6.35
N MET A 38 15.13 -7.86 5.18
CA MET A 38 16.50 -7.36 5.00
C MET A 38 16.62 -5.85 4.71
N ARG A 39 15.52 -5.14 4.44
CA ARG A 39 15.57 -3.76 3.91
C ARG A 39 14.49 -2.89 4.52
N THR A 40 14.82 -1.62 4.76
CA THR A 40 13.87 -0.63 5.26
C THR A 40 13.84 0.60 4.35
N TRP A 41 12.67 1.22 4.26
CA TRP A 41 12.43 2.44 3.52
C TRP A 41 11.54 3.34 4.36
N ARG A 42 11.81 4.65 4.32
CA ARG A 42 11.06 5.65 5.06
C ARG A 42 10.44 6.63 4.10
N GLY A 43 9.18 7.01 4.29
CA GLY A 43 8.50 7.96 3.42
C GLY A 43 7.07 8.21 3.84
N VAL A 44 6.37 9.08 3.11
CA VAL A 44 4.93 9.30 3.33
C VAL A 44 4.15 8.20 2.62
N CYS A 45 3.25 7.51 3.31
CA CYS A 45 2.44 6.46 2.71
C CYS A 45 1.32 7.05 1.85
N GLU A 46 1.33 6.72 0.56
CA GLU A 46 0.35 7.18 -0.43
C GLU A 46 -0.67 6.08 -0.79
N GLY A 47 -0.59 4.91 -0.12
CA GLY A 47 -1.49 3.77 -0.32
C GLY A 47 -0.85 2.65 -1.13
N ILE A 48 -1.61 2.07 -2.06
CA ILE A 48 -1.15 1.03 -2.99
C ILE A 48 -1.31 1.45 -4.45
N ASP A 49 -0.50 0.84 -5.31
CA ASP A 49 -0.66 0.93 -6.76
C ASP A 49 -1.60 -0.15 -7.33
N ILE A 50 -1.77 -0.16 -8.65
CA ILE A 50 -2.65 -1.10 -9.37
C ILE A 50 -2.25 -2.58 -9.26
N GLN A 51 -1.01 -2.85 -8.85
CA GLN A 51 -0.50 -4.21 -8.63
C GLN A 51 -0.51 -4.60 -7.14
N GLY A 52 -0.92 -3.68 -6.26
CA GLY A 52 -0.99 -3.90 -4.81
C GLY A 52 0.31 -3.62 -4.07
N GLY A 53 1.31 -3.01 -4.72
CA GLY A 53 2.53 -2.58 -4.05
C GLY A 53 2.28 -1.35 -3.18
N ILE A 54 2.92 -1.27 -2.00
CA ILE A 54 2.84 -0.08 -1.15
C ILE A 54 3.57 1.07 -1.85
N VAL A 55 2.91 2.22 -1.96
CA VAL A 55 3.49 3.44 -2.53
C VAL A 55 3.96 4.35 -1.39
N LEU A 56 5.25 4.66 -1.39
CA LEU A 56 5.81 5.71 -0.53
C LEU A 56 6.23 6.91 -1.39
N ARG A 57 5.92 8.11 -0.90
CA ARG A 57 6.51 9.34 -1.40
C ARG A 57 7.82 9.64 -0.65
N GLN A 58 8.91 9.74 -1.41
CA GLN A 58 10.26 10.00 -0.93
C GLN A 58 10.89 11.06 -1.81
N ASP A 59 11.35 12.17 -1.23
CA ASP A 59 11.98 13.28 -1.96
C ASP A 59 11.13 13.80 -3.15
N GLY A 60 9.80 13.74 -3.01
CA GLY A 60 8.85 14.15 -4.05
C GLY A 60 8.54 13.08 -5.10
N GLU A 61 9.24 11.95 -5.09
CA GLU A 61 9.01 10.82 -6.01
C GLU A 61 8.12 9.76 -5.36
N LEU A 62 7.23 9.15 -6.16
CA LEU A 62 6.42 8.00 -5.76
C LEU A 62 7.17 6.70 -6.10
N LYS A 63 7.36 5.84 -5.11
CA LYS A 63 8.05 4.55 -5.25
C LYS A 63 7.19 3.42 -4.72
N SER A 64 6.99 2.40 -5.57
CA SER A 64 6.25 1.20 -5.21
C SER A 64 7.17 0.11 -4.66
N TYR A 65 6.71 -0.55 -3.61
CA TYR A 65 7.43 -1.64 -2.95
C TYR A 65 6.56 -2.89 -2.88
N TYR A 66 7.18 -4.01 -3.23
CA TYR A 66 6.56 -5.33 -3.23
C TYR A 66 7.36 -6.28 -2.33
N GLY A 67 6.67 -7.21 -1.69
CA GLY A 67 7.30 -8.23 -0.85
C GLY A 67 6.27 -9.26 -0.41
N GLY A 68 6.74 -10.46 -0.05
CA GLY A 68 5.87 -11.49 0.53
C GLY A 68 5.35 -11.05 1.90
N GLU A 69 6.27 -10.74 2.82
CA GLU A 69 5.97 -10.16 4.12
C GLU A 69 6.54 -8.75 4.21
N ILE A 70 5.68 -7.80 4.57
CA ILE A 70 6.04 -6.40 4.83
C ILE A 70 5.52 -5.98 6.19
N SER A 71 6.26 -5.10 6.85
CA SER A 71 5.81 -4.40 8.06
C SER A 71 5.77 -2.91 7.77
N LEU A 72 4.63 -2.28 8.02
CA LEU A 72 4.48 -0.82 7.96
C LEU A 72 4.27 -0.30 9.37
N ARG A 73 5.08 0.68 9.79
CA ARG A 73 4.97 1.31 11.11
C ARG A 73 4.93 2.81 10.95
N LYS A 74 3.98 3.44 11.63
CA LYS A 74 3.93 4.89 11.77
C LYS A 74 5.14 5.35 12.58
N ASP A 75 5.85 6.34 12.09
CA ASP A 75 6.92 6.96 12.86
C ASP A 75 6.28 7.74 14.01
N SER A 76 6.75 7.49 15.22
CA SER A 76 6.37 8.33 16.37
C SER A 76 7.08 9.68 16.19
N VAL A 77 6.30 10.76 16.14
CA VAL A 77 6.83 12.13 16.23
C VAL A 77 7.54 12.30 17.57
#